data_AF-A0A1G7C8V0-F1
#
_entry.id   AF-A0A1G7C8V0-F1
#
_cell.length_a   1.000
_cell.length_b   1.000
_cell.length_c   1.000
_cell.angle_alpha   90.00
_cell.angle_beta   90.00
_cell.angle_gamma   90.00
#
_symmetry.space_group_name_H-M   'P 1'
#
loop_
_entity.id
_entity.type
_entity.pdbx_description
1 polymer ?
#
loop_
_entity_poly.entity_id
_entity_poly.type
_entity_poly.pdbx_seq_one_letter_code
_entity_poly.pdbx_strand_id
1 'polypeptide(L)'
;MQAFTDPTAPHWAFGDEAGARCNLATLRLHADELDGAADALRPVLDLPRAQRNRGIVISAQRVHHTLTRSPARSALLARDLGEELTQFAPAALPALALPRRP
;
A
#
# COMPACT_ATOMS: atom_id res chain seq x y z
N MET A 1 -16.99 -17.13 -1.89
CA MET A 1 -16.01 -16.23 -1.24
C MET A 1 -16.21 -14.79 -1.74
N GLN A 2 -17.44 -14.25 -1.69
CA GLN A 2 -17.76 -12.88 -2.18
C GLN A 2 -18.13 -11.91 -1.03
N ALA A 3 -18.44 -12.42 0.16
CA ALA A 3 -18.86 -11.62 1.31
C ALA A 3 -17.77 -10.68 1.86
N PHE A 4 -16.50 -10.91 1.51
CA PHE A 4 -15.39 -10.05 1.95
C PHE A 4 -15.10 -8.87 1.00
N THR A 5 -15.73 -8.85 -0.18
CA THR A 5 -15.40 -7.90 -1.28
C THR A 5 -16.54 -7.00 -1.66
N ASP A 6 -17.66 -7.09 -0.93
CA ASP A 6 -18.80 -6.22 -1.13
C ASP A 6 -18.68 -4.99 -0.20
N PRO A 7 -18.32 -3.81 -0.74
CA PRO A 7 -18.22 -2.59 0.05
C PRO A 7 -19.58 -2.09 0.56
N THR A 8 -20.70 -2.67 0.09
CA THR A 8 -22.05 -2.35 0.53
C THR A 8 -22.55 -3.26 1.66
N ALA A 9 -21.78 -4.30 2.01
CA ALA A 9 -22.15 -5.22 3.08
C ALA A 9 -22.12 -4.52 4.46
N PRO A 10 -23.13 -4.73 5.33
CA PRO A 10 -23.22 -4.06 6.65
C PRO A 10 -22.02 -4.31 7.57
N HIS A 11 -21.27 -5.38 7.34
CA HIS A 11 -20.12 -5.82 8.13
C HIS A 11 -18.88 -6.05 7.23
N TRP A 12 -18.74 -5.26 6.16
CA TRP A 12 -17.59 -5.37 5.27
C TRP A 12 -16.27 -5.26 6.04
N ALA A 13 -15.49 -6.35 5.99
CA ALA A 13 -14.19 -6.44 6.62
C ALA A 13 -13.10 -5.80 5.72
N PHE A 14 -13.26 -4.51 5.41
CA PHE A 14 -12.36 -3.75 4.52
C PHE A 14 -10.88 -3.88 4.92
N GLY A 15 -10.59 -4.02 6.22
CA GLY A 15 -9.24 -4.20 6.74
C GLY A 15 -8.60 -5.53 6.32
N ASP A 16 -9.34 -6.63 6.46
CA ASP A 16 -8.87 -7.96 6.09
C ASP A 16 -8.70 -8.06 4.57
N GLU A 17 -9.64 -7.47 3.83
CA GLU A 17 -9.60 -7.45 2.39
C GLU A 17 -8.41 -6.63 1.85
N ALA A 18 -8.17 -5.44 2.42
CA ALA A 18 -7.03 -4.62 2.08
C ALA A 18 -5.69 -5.30 2.42
N GLY A 19 -5.63 -6.02 3.55
CA GLY A 19 -4.48 -6.83 3.93
C GLY A 19 -4.20 -7.95 2.91
N ALA A 20 -5.23 -8.70 2.53
CA ALA A 20 -5.12 -9.77 1.52
C ALA A 20 -4.65 -9.25 0.17
N ARG A 21 -5.15 -8.08 -0.26
CA ARG A 21 -4.72 -7.41 -1.50
C ARG A 21 -3.26 -6.96 -1.47
N CYS A 22 -2.79 -6.41 -0.35
CA CYS A 22 -1.38 -6.05 -0.18
C CYS A 22 -0.47 -7.29 -0.28
N ASN A 23 -0.90 -8.42 0.29
CA ASN A 23 -0.17 -9.68 0.19
C ASN A 23 -0.13 -10.18 -1.26
N LEU A 24 -1.27 -10.16 -1.97
CA LEU A 24 -1.34 -10.54 -3.38
C LEU A 24 -0.41 -9.67 -4.24
N ALA A 25 -0.44 -8.35 -4.05
CA ALA A 25 0.44 -7.44 -4.76
C ALA A 25 1.93 -7.75 -4.51
N THR A 26 2.29 -8.07 -3.27
CA THR A 26 3.66 -8.47 -2.91
C THR A 26 4.09 -9.75 -3.64
N LEU A 27 3.22 -10.77 -3.69
CA LEU A 27 3.49 -12.01 -4.42
C LEU A 27 3.68 -11.75 -5.92
N ARG A 28 2.83 -10.91 -6.52
CA ARG A 28 2.93 -10.52 -7.93
C ARG A 28 4.22 -9.76 -8.25
N LEU A 29 4.64 -8.84 -7.37
CA LEU A 29 5.93 -8.15 -7.52
C LEU A 29 7.13 -9.11 -7.46
N HIS A 30 7.06 -10.17 -6.65
CA HIS A 30 8.10 -11.21 -6.63
C HIS A 30 8.09 -12.08 -7.90
N ALA A 31 6.95 -12.19 -8.58
CA ALA A 31 6.81 -12.87 -9.86
C ALA A 31 7.08 -11.96 -11.08
N ASP A 32 7.52 -10.71 -10.85
CA ASP A 32 7.70 -9.68 -11.88
C ASP A 32 6.42 -9.29 -12.65
N GLU A 33 5.25 -9.52 -12.03
CA GLU A 33 3.93 -9.19 -12.56
C GLU A 33 3.49 -7.79 -12.11
N LEU A 34 4.13 -6.73 -12.63
CA LEU A 34 3.89 -5.36 -12.18
C LEU A 34 2.44 -4.87 -12.42
N ASP A 35 1.87 -5.13 -13.59
CA ASP A 35 0.48 -4.76 -13.90
C ASP A 35 -0.50 -5.45 -12.94
N GLY A 36 -0.28 -6.74 -12.70
CA GLY A 36 -1.09 -7.48 -11.73
C GLY A 36 -0.93 -6.93 -10.30
N ALA A 37 0.27 -6.49 -9.91
CA ALA A 37 0.45 -5.86 -8.60
C ALA A 37 -0.35 -4.56 -8.48
N ALA A 38 -0.37 -3.74 -9.54
CA ALA A 38 -1.16 -2.52 -9.60
C ALA A 38 -2.67 -2.81 -9.50
N ASP A 39 -3.17 -3.79 -10.26
CA ASP A 39 -4.58 -4.21 -10.20
C ASP A 39 -5.00 -4.67 -8.81
N ALA A 40 -4.13 -5.44 -8.13
CA ALA A 40 -4.39 -5.92 -6.78
C ALA A 40 -4.46 -4.77 -5.77
N LEU A 41 -3.68 -3.70 -5.96
CA LEU A 41 -3.62 -2.55 -5.06
C LEU A 41 -4.73 -1.53 -5.30
N ARG A 42 -5.33 -1.48 -6.49
CA ARG A 42 -6.31 -0.45 -6.84
C ARG A 42 -7.41 -0.27 -5.78
N PRO A 43 -8.05 -1.34 -5.27
CA PRO A 43 -9.08 -1.18 -4.24
C PRO A 43 -8.54 -0.70 -2.89
N VAL A 44 -7.25 -0.90 -2.59
CA VAL A 44 -6.60 -0.41 -1.37
C VAL A 44 -6.31 1.08 -1.50
N LEU A 45 -5.77 1.50 -2.64
CA LEU A 45 -5.42 2.90 -2.91
C LEU A 45 -6.68 3.79 -2.97
N ASP A 46 -7.79 3.23 -3.44
CA ASP A 46 -9.08 3.91 -3.55
C ASP A 46 -9.84 3.99 -2.20
N LEU A 47 -9.33 3.35 -1.13
CA LEU A 47 -9.94 3.46 0.19
C LEU A 47 -9.98 4.91 0.67
N PRO A 48 -11.13 5.39 1.16
CA PRO A 48 -11.24 6.67 1.86
C PRO A 48 -10.24 6.77 3.01
N ARG A 49 -9.71 7.98 3.25
CA ARG A 49 -8.74 8.22 4.35
C ARG A 49 -9.25 7.73 5.71
N ALA A 50 -10.56 7.87 5.98
CA ALA A 50 -11.19 7.41 7.22
C ALA A 50 -11.11 5.88 7.43
N GLN A 51 -10.96 5.11 6.35
CA GLN A 51 -10.86 3.64 6.40
C GLN A 51 -9.40 3.15 6.38
N ARG A 52 -8.41 4.03 6.20
CA ARG A 52 -6.98 3.66 6.18
C ARG A 52 -6.43 3.48 7.59
N ASN A 53 -6.87 2.40 8.26
CA ASN A 53 -6.41 2.07 9.59
C ASN A 53 -4.89 1.73 9.61
N ARG A 54 -4.33 1.63 10.82
CA ARG A 54 -2.89 1.37 11.01
C ARG A 54 -2.41 0.09 10.32
N GLY A 55 -3.23 -0.97 10.30
CA GLY A 55 -2.87 -2.24 9.66
C GLY A 55 -2.75 -2.11 8.14
N ILE A 56 -3.68 -1.39 7.51
CA ILE A 56 -3.66 -1.10 6.08
C ILE A 56 -2.45 -0.23 5.72
N VAL A 57 -2.20 0.80 6.52
CA VAL A 57 -1.03 1.69 6.36
C VAL A 57 0.28 0.90 6.38
N ILE A 58 0.47 0.02 7.36
CA ILE A 58 1.68 -0.82 7.45
C ILE A 58 1.76 -1.78 6.26
N SER A 59 0.65 -2.34 5.82
CA SER A 59 0.60 -3.27 4.69
C SER A 59 0.99 -2.57 3.37
N ALA A 60 0.46 -1.38 3.11
CA ALA A 60 0.82 -0.56 1.96
C ALA A 60 2.31 -0.17 1.98
N GLN A 61 2.86 0.16 3.15
CA GLN A 61 4.29 0.46 3.30
C GLN A 61 5.19 -0.75 2.98
N ARG A 62 4.78 -1.97 3.35
CA ARG A 62 5.50 -3.19 2.98
C ARG A 62 5.52 -3.38 1.48
N VAL A 63 4.39 -3.15 0.80
CA VAL A 63 4.33 -3.22 -0.67
C VAL A 63 5.24 -2.19 -1.31
N HIS A 64 5.23 -0.94 -0.82
CA HIS A 64 6.14 0.10 -1.30
C HIS A 64 7.62 -0.27 -1.12
N HIS A 65 7.97 -0.86 0.02
CA HIS A 65 9.31 -1.36 0.31
C HIS A 65 9.75 -2.46 -0.66
N THR A 66 8.83 -3.37 -1.03
CA THR A 66 9.08 -4.42 -2.04
C THR A 66 9.23 -3.82 -3.43
N LEU A 67 8.32 -2.92 -3.83
CA LEU A 67 8.34 -2.27 -5.14
C LEU A 67 9.64 -1.51 -5.41
N THR A 68 10.14 -0.78 -4.41
CA THR A 68 11.41 -0.03 -4.52
C THR A 68 12.65 -0.93 -4.66
N ARG A 69 12.53 -2.22 -4.32
CA ARG A 69 13.58 -3.24 -4.47
C ARG A 69 13.36 -4.16 -5.67
N SER A 70 12.23 -4.05 -6.36
CA SER A 70 11.94 -4.84 -7.55
C SER A 70 12.88 -4.47 -8.70
N PRO A 71 13.23 -5.44 -9.59
CA PRO A 71 13.87 -5.14 -10.87
C PRO A 71 13.09 -4.10 -11.69
N ALA A 72 11.76 -4.11 -11.61
CA ALA A 72 10.86 -3.22 -12.34
C ALA A 72 10.74 -1.80 -11.76
N ARG A 73 11.47 -1.45 -10.68
CA ARG A 73 11.32 -0.17 -9.95
C ARG A 73 11.46 1.11 -10.80
N SER A 74 12.16 1.03 -11.94
CA SER A 74 12.35 2.18 -12.85
C SER A 74 11.26 2.30 -13.91
N ALA A 75 10.39 1.30 -14.05
CA ALA A 75 9.25 1.38 -14.94
C ALA A 75 8.32 2.53 -14.52
N LEU A 76 7.71 3.21 -15.49
CA LEU A 76 6.81 4.33 -15.23
C LEU A 76 5.69 3.93 -14.25
N LEU A 77 5.04 2.81 -14.50
CA LEU A 77 4.00 2.27 -13.63
C LEU A 77 4.49 2.01 -12.20
N ALA A 78 5.72 1.52 -12.01
CA ALA A 78 6.27 1.28 -10.68
C ALA A 78 6.54 2.60 -9.92
N ARG A 79 6.86 3.67 -10.64
CA ARG A 79 7.05 5.00 -10.04
C ARG A 79 5.72 5.60 -9.62
N ASP A 80 4.74 5.59 -10.52
CA ASP A 80 3.40 6.12 -10.26
C ASP A 80 2.75 5.40 -9.07
N LEU A 81 2.84 4.06 -9.06
CA LEU A 81 2.36 3.24 -7.95
C LEU A 81 3.11 3.55 -6.65
N GLY A 82 4.42 3.78 -6.72
CA GLY A 82 5.23 4.20 -5.58
C GLY A 82 4.76 5.53 -5.00
N GLU A 83 4.47 6.51 -5.85
CA GLU A 83 3.95 7.82 -5.46
C GLU A 83 2.58 7.71 -4.78
N GLU A 84 1.65 6.93 -5.33
CA GLU A 84 0.35 6.67 -4.69
C GLU A 84 0.51 6.03 -3.30
N LEU A 85 1.43 5.06 -3.16
CA LEU A 85 1.69 4.40 -1.88
C LEU A 85 2.31 5.35 -0.84
N THR A 86 2.99 6.43 -1.25
CA THR A 86 3.47 7.45 -0.29
C THR A 86 2.34 8.17 0.43
N GLN A 87 1.11 8.15 -0.11
CA GLN A 87 -0.06 8.71 0.57
C GLN A 87 -0.46 7.92 1.84
N PHE A 88 0.09 6.71 2.01
CA PHE A 88 -0.04 5.87 3.20
C PHE A 88 1.17 6.03 4.14
N ALA A 89 2.15 6.87 3.81
CA ALA A 89 3.20 7.20 4.76
C ALA A 89 2.60 7.97 5.95
N PRO A 90 3.12 7.79 7.18
CA PRO A 90 2.77 8.68 8.27
C PRO A 90 3.19 10.09 7.86
N ALA A 91 2.45 11.12 8.30
CA ALA A 91 2.97 12.49 8.21
C ALA A 91 4.37 12.48 8.82
N ALA A 92 5.38 12.88 8.04
CA ALA A 92 6.74 12.95 8.54
C ALA A 92 6.71 13.78 9.83
N LEU A 93 7.15 13.18 10.93
CA LEU A 93 7.38 13.95 12.15
C LEU A 93 8.39 15.04 11.75
N PRO A 94 8.12 16.33 12.02
CA PRO A 94 9.10 17.36 11.76
C PRO A 94 10.40 16.93 12.42
N ALA A 95 11.48 16.91 11.65
CA ALA A 95 12.79 16.52 12.16
C ALA A 95 13.04 17.36 13.41
N LEU A 96 13.02 16.73 14.58
CA LEU A 96 13.38 17.38 15.82
C LEU A 96 14.83 17.79 15.61
N ALA A 97 15.08 19.07 15.36
CA ALA A 97 16.41 19.60 15.21
C ALA A 97 17.13 19.35 16.53
N LEU A 98 17.85 18.24 16.62
CA LEU A 98 18.69 17.95 17.76
C LEU A 98 19.75 19.06 17.80
N PRO A 99 19.83 19.86 18.88
CA PRO A 99 20.85 20.88 18.98
C PRO A 99 22.21 20.17 18.92
N ARG A 100 23.04 20.58 17.95
CA ARG A 100 24.45 20.20 17.95
C ARG A 100 25.05 20.76 19.23
N ARG A 101 25.38 19.89 20.19
CA ARG A 101 26.12 20.31 21.38
C ARG A 101 27.53 20.77 20.98
N PRO A 102 28.04 21.86 21.60
CA PRO A 102 29.38 22.38 21.36
C PRO A 102 30.46 21.41 21.82
#